data_AF-A0AAN0NL52-F1
#
_entry.id   AF-A0AAN0NL52-F1
#
_cell.length_a   1.000
_cell.length_b   1.000
_cell.length_c   1.000
_cell.angle_alpha   90.00
_cell.angle_beta   90.00
_cell.angle_gamma   90.00
#
_symmetry.space_group_name_H-M   'P 1'
#
loop_
_entity.id
_entity.type
_entity.pdbx_description
1 polymer ?
#
loop_
_entity_poly.entity_id
_entity_poly.type
_entity_poly.pdbx_seq_one_letter_code
_entity_poly.pdbx_strand_id
1 'polypeptide(L)'
;MNNEAGQINYAHQTGQVKKVRLPDPPAQFLADFLFGALEPRDAMKTVVAGSGQTELNATFILLEAARRPDIETVLQGFKVDYLPLYQGVSADEYALHAPYIAQVKEGSRAADWLIEESWGQGWGVWLRGARSLDELRKHFRKFTQLYNPTEDRWFLFRFYAPETMRRIVPALPPRDFAAFTQDIAAYITPDPSGEAALVI
;
A
#
# COMPACT_ATOMS: atom_id res chain seq x y z
N MET A 1 -3.69 -39.04 21.43
CA MET A 1 -2.51 -39.20 20.55
C MET A 1 -2.60 -38.14 19.47
N ASN A 2 -1.79 -37.10 19.68
CA ASN A 2 -1.28 -36.04 18.83
C ASN A 2 -2.04 -35.59 17.56
N ASN A 3 -2.57 -34.37 17.69
CA ASN A 3 -2.68 -33.35 16.63
C ASN A 3 -1.32 -33.13 15.94
N GLU A 4 -1.27 -33.21 14.62
CA GLU A 4 -0.26 -32.52 13.81
C GLU A 4 -0.96 -31.36 13.09
N ALA A 5 -0.94 -30.20 13.75
CA ALA A 5 -1.36 -28.94 13.18
C ALA A 5 -0.29 -28.45 12.18
N GLY A 6 -0.77 -27.89 11.07
CA GLY A 6 0.00 -27.49 9.91
C GLY A 6 1.26 -26.67 10.22
N GLN A 7 2.38 -27.14 9.70
CA GLN A 7 3.55 -26.31 9.48
C GLN A 7 3.31 -25.43 8.25
N ILE A 8 2.91 -24.18 8.49
CA ILE A 8 3.00 -23.13 7.47
C ILE A 8 4.44 -22.61 7.53
N ASN A 9 5.28 -23.08 6.61
CA ASN A 9 6.65 -22.60 6.46
C ASN A 9 6.64 -21.16 5.92
N TYR A 10 6.67 -20.17 6.81
CA TYR A 10 6.98 -18.78 6.47
C TYR A 10 8.51 -18.62 6.35
N ALA A 11 9.10 -19.10 5.26
CA ALA A 11 10.54 -18.96 5.04
C ALA A 11 10.86 -18.58 3.59
N HIS A 12 10.35 -17.43 3.15
CA HIS A 12 10.94 -16.67 2.05
C HIS A 12 10.85 -15.18 2.37
N GLN A 13 11.79 -14.65 3.16
CA GLN A 13 12.12 -13.22 3.03
C GLN A 13 12.85 -13.07 1.70
N THR A 14 12.07 -12.95 0.63
CA THR A 14 12.56 -12.52 -0.67
C THR A 14 13.19 -11.13 -0.50
N GLY A 15 14.22 -10.80 -1.27
CA GLY A 15 14.86 -9.46 -1.31
C GLY A 15 13.95 -8.33 -1.80
N GLN A 16 12.63 -8.50 -1.69
CA GLN A 16 11.56 -7.61 -2.15
C GLN A 16 11.11 -6.64 -1.06
N VAL A 17 11.57 -6.79 0.19
CA VAL A 17 11.20 -5.90 1.31
C VAL A 17 12.44 -5.25 1.92
N LYS A 18 12.48 -3.92 1.93
CA LYS A 18 13.48 -3.14 2.66
C LYS A 18 12.88 -2.61 3.96
N LYS A 19 13.55 -2.83 5.09
CA LYS A 19 13.15 -2.28 6.39
C LYS A 19 13.96 -1.02 6.69
N VAL A 20 13.27 0.06 7.05
CA VAL A 20 13.85 1.36 7.44
C VAL A 20 13.41 1.68 8.86
N ARG A 21 14.35 1.75 9.80
CA ARG A 21 14.05 2.17 11.19
C ARG A 21 13.66 3.64 11.20
N LEU A 22 12.64 3.97 11.99
CA LEU A 22 12.18 5.35 12.17
C LEU A 22 12.79 5.95 13.45
N PRO A 23 13.03 7.28 13.46
CA PRO A 23 13.30 8.00 14.70
C PRO A 23 12.01 8.15 15.53
N ASP A 24 12.17 8.56 16.78
CA ASP A 24 11.07 8.90 17.69
C ASP A 24 11.15 10.40 18.06
N PRO A 25 10.15 11.24 17.68
CA PRO A 25 8.93 10.91 16.95
C PRO A 25 9.16 10.69 15.43
N PRO A 26 8.33 9.87 14.76
CA PRO A 26 8.58 9.49 13.37
C PRO A 26 8.05 10.48 12.33
N ALA A 27 7.16 11.41 12.71
CA ALA A 27 6.34 12.18 11.76
C ALA A 27 7.15 12.98 10.72
N GLN A 28 8.14 13.76 11.16
CA GLN A 28 8.97 14.55 10.25
C GLN A 28 9.76 13.66 9.28
N PHE A 29 10.35 12.58 9.79
CA PHE A 29 11.07 11.62 8.96
C PHE A 29 10.14 10.97 7.94
N LEU A 30 8.92 10.61 8.34
CA LEU A 30 7.93 10.03 7.44
C LEU A 30 7.48 11.00 6.37
N ALA A 31 7.33 12.29 6.67
CA ALA A 31 7.02 13.30 5.65
C ALA A 31 8.13 13.33 4.59
N ASP A 32 9.39 13.49 5.01
CA ASP A 32 10.52 13.53 4.09
C ASP A 32 10.64 12.22 3.29
N PHE A 33 10.40 11.08 3.94
CA PHE A 33 10.48 9.76 3.33
C PHE A 33 9.35 9.46 2.34
N LEU A 34 8.12 9.86 2.65
CA LEU A 34 6.94 9.60 1.83
C LEU A 34 6.85 10.53 0.63
N PHE A 35 7.42 11.74 0.69
CA PHE A 35 7.34 12.72 -0.40
C PHE A 35 8.68 12.94 -1.13
N GLY A 36 9.81 12.59 -0.51
CA GLY A 36 11.14 12.75 -1.07
C GLY A 36 11.44 11.87 -2.30
N ALA A 37 12.68 11.98 -2.78
CA ALA A 37 13.15 11.21 -3.93
C ALA A 37 13.15 9.71 -3.64
N LEU A 38 12.71 8.92 -4.62
CA LEU A 38 12.81 7.47 -4.58
C LEU A 38 14.01 7.03 -5.41
N GLU A 39 14.83 6.17 -4.82
CA GLU A 39 15.81 5.41 -5.60
C GLU A 39 15.05 4.45 -6.54
N PRO A 40 15.36 4.43 -7.84
CA PRO A 40 14.72 3.51 -8.78
C PRO A 40 14.87 2.06 -8.33
N ARG A 41 13.76 1.31 -8.38
CA ARG A 41 13.68 -0.11 -8.04
C ARG A 41 14.61 -0.99 -8.92
N ASP A 42 14.87 -0.55 -10.15
CA ASP A 42 15.72 -1.21 -11.15
C ASP A 42 16.94 -0.34 -11.50
N ALA A 43 17.94 -0.25 -10.63
CA ALA A 43 19.25 0.32 -11.01
C ALA A 43 20.02 -0.55 -12.03
N MET A 44 19.43 -1.66 -12.49
CA MET A 44 19.98 -2.60 -13.48
C MET A 44 19.27 -2.52 -14.85
N LYS A 45 18.83 -1.33 -15.28
CA LYS A 45 18.63 -1.06 -16.71
C LYS A 45 19.78 -0.18 -17.18
N THR A 46 20.60 -0.71 -18.08
CA THR A 46 21.68 0.02 -18.75
C THR A 46 21.18 1.38 -19.21
N VAL A 47 21.75 2.45 -18.64
CA VAL A 47 21.51 3.82 -19.08
C VAL A 47 22.09 3.96 -20.48
N VAL A 48 21.23 3.90 -21.50
CA VAL A 48 21.54 4.49 -22.81
C VAL A 48 21.44 6.00 -22.60
N ALA A 49 22.54 6.71 -22.84
CA ALA A 49 22.69 8.14 -22.55
C ALA A 49 21.47 8.95 -23.03
N GLY A 50 20.70 9.48 -22.07
CA GLY A 50 19.55 10.34 -22.33
C GLY A 50 18.69 10.51 -21.07
N SER A 51 18.74 11.71 -20.51
CA SER A 51 17.84 12.23 -19.45
C SER A 51 17.68 11.40 -18.18
N GLY A 52 18.55 11.67 -17.19
CA GLY A 52 18.21 11.41 -15.78
C GLY A 52 17.11 12.37 -15.33
N GLN A 53 15.86 12.10 -15.71
CA GLN A 53 14.71 12.68 -15.04
C GLN A 53 14.40 11.78 -13.86
N THR A 54 14.58 12.29 -12.64
CA THR A 54 13.93 11.71 -11.46
C THR A 54 12.44 11.73 -11.76
N GLU A 55 11.84 10.57 -12.03
CA GLU A 55 10.40 10.53 -12.28
C GLU A 55 9.69 11.07 -11.03
N LEU A 56 8.95 12.17 -11.21
CA LEU A 56 8.16 12.79 -10.15
C LEU A 56 7.00 11.87 -9.80
N ASN A 57 7.25 10.96 -8.86
CA ASN A 57 6.23 10.07 -8.34
C ASN A 57 5.32 10.83 -7.37
N ALA A 58 4.02 10.80 -7.63
CA ALA A 58 3.00 11.27 -6.69
C ALA A 58 2.84 10.29 -5.52
N THR A 59 2.37 10.81 -4.39
CA THR A 59 2.10 10.04 -3.17
C THR A 59 0.61 9.79 -3.02
N PHE A 60 0.28 8.53 -2.72
CA PHE A 60 -1.08 8.11 -2.47
C PHE A 60 -1.13 7.26 -1.21
N ILE A 61 -2.34 7.08 -0.68
CA ILE A 61 -2.63 6.17 0.41
C ILE A 61 -3.87 5.34 0.09
N LEU A 62 -3.77 4.04 0.33
CA LEU A 62 -4.88 3.11 0.36
C LEU A 62 -5.41 3.04 1.79
N LEU A 63 -6.72 3.20 1.97
CA LEU A 63 -7.35 3.42 3.26
C LEU A 63 -8.45 2.38 3.51
N GLU A 64 -8.37 1.68 4.63
CA GLU A 64 -9.38 0.72 5.05
C GLU A 64 -10.52 1.40 5.84
N ALA A 65 -11.59 1.80 5.14
CA ALA A 65 -12.74 2.44 5.79
C ALA A 65 -13.42 1.55 6.85
N ALA A 66 -13.34 0.22 6.72
CA ALA A 66 -13.82 -0.71 7.75
C ALA A 66 -13.17 -0.50 9.13
N ARG A 67 -11.91 -0.06 9.16
CA ARG A 67 -11.16 0.21 10.40
C ARG A 67 -11.16 1.68 10.79
N ARG A 68 -11.43 2.59 9.84
CA ARG A 68 -11.59 4.02 10.08
C ARG A 68 -12.88 4.54 9.42
N PRO A 69 -14.06 4.31 10.05
CA PRO A 69 -15.36 4.56 9.39
C PRO A 69 -15.65 6.02 9.03
N ASP A 70 -15.02 6.98 9.71
CA ASP A 70 -15.12 8.43 9.45
C ASP A 70 -14.16 8.93 8.37
N ILE A 71 -13.33 8.06 7.77
CA ILE A 71 -12.24 8.48 6.90
C ILE A 71 -12.71 9.29 5.69
N GLU A 72 -13.87 8.98 5.12
CA GLU A 72 -14.40 9.74 3.99
C GLU A 72 -14.71 11.20 4.39
N THR A 73 -15.37 11.40 5.53
CA THR A 73 -15.65 12.74 6.08
C THR A 73 -14.35 13.51 6.31
N VAL A 74 -13.31 12.83 6.79
CA VAL A 74 -11.99 13.43 6.99
C VAL A 74 -11.36 13.86 5.65
N LEU A 75 -11.36 12.98 4.64
CA LEU A 75 -10.83 13.30 3.31
C LEU A 75 -11.58 14.48 2.67
N GLN A 76 -12.90 14.53 2.81
CA GLN A 76 -13.73 15.65 2.36
C GLN A 76 -13.37 16.94 3.10
N GLY A 77 -13.24 16.89 4.43
CA GLY A 77 -12.89 18.04 5.26
C GLY A 77 -11.53 18.64 4.90
N PHE A 78 -10.57 17.80 4.55
CA PHE A 78 -9.25 18.22 4.08
C PHE A 78 -9.19 18.55 2.57
N LYS A 79 -10.28 18.32 1.82
CA LYS A 79 -10.35 18.48 0.36
C LYS A 79 -9.28 17.66 -0.38
N VAL A 80 -9.10 16.42 0.04
CA VAL A 80 -8.19 15.47 -0.60
C VAL A 80 -8.84 14.92 -1.86
N ASP A 81 -8.06 14.73 -2.93
CA ASP A 81 -8.53 14.02 -4.12
C ASP A 81 -8.58 12.52 -3.81
N TYR A 82 -9.77 11.91 -3.77
CA TYR A 82 -9.94 10.49 -3.40
C TYR A 82 -11.00 9.78 -4.24
N LEU A 83 -10.90 8.45 -4.35
CA LEU A 83 -11.87 7.59 -5.03
C LEU A 83 -12.14 6.31 -4.19
N PRO A 84 -13.40 5.84 -4.11
CA PRO A 84 -13.69 4.52 -3.55
C PRO A 84 -13.15 3.44 -4.49
N LEU A 85 -12.51 2.41 -3.92
CA LEU A 85 -11.91 1.34 -4.72
C LEU A 85 -12.96 0.42 -5.34
N TYR A 86 -14.07 0.19 -4.64
CA TYR A 86 -15.19 -0.65 -5.09
C TYR A 86 -16.34 0.21 -5.65
N GLN A 87 -17.11 -0.34 -6.59
CA GLN A 87 -18.28 0.27 -7.23
C GLN A 87 -19.29 -0.82 -7.61
N GLY A 88 -20.58 -0.50 -7.62
CA GLY A 88 -21.66 -1.38 -8.12
C GLY A 88 -22.40 -2.14 -7.01
N VAL A 89 -22.95 -3.32 -7.31
CA VAL A 89 -23.71 -4.14 -6.33
C VAL A 89 -22.84 -4.58 -5.12
N SER A 90 -21.52 -4.67 -5.31
CA SER A 90 -20.56 -4.83 -4.21
C SER A 90 -20.38 -3.55 -3.37
N ALA A 91 -20.82 -2.39 -3.83
CA ALA A 91 -20.98 -1.20 -3.00
C ALA A 91 -22.28 -1.29 -2.19
N ASP A 92 -23.38 -1.88 -2.65
CA ASP A 92 -24.60 -1.93 -1.83
C ASP A 92 -24.47 -2.86 -0.60
N GLU A 93 -23.66 -3.93 -0.68
CA GLU A 93 -23.35 -4.80 0.48
C GLU A 93 -22.14 -4.31 1.32
N TYR A 94 -21.22 -3.50 0.76
CA TYR A 94 -19.97 -3.10 1.43
C TYR A 94 -19.71 -1.57 1.46
N ALA A 95 -20.65 -0.70 1.06
CA ALA A 95 -20.45 0.75 0.84
C ALA A 95 -19.92 1.46 2.07
N LEU A 96 -20.40 1.08 3.26
CA LEU A 96 -19.97 1.69 4.52
C LEU A 96 -18.52 1.35 4.90
N HIS A 97 -17.87 0.43 4.19
CA HIS A 97 -16.56 -0.12 4.54
C HIS A 97 -15.61 -0.31 3.35
N ALA A 98 -15.98 0.14 2.14
CA ALA A 98 -15.14 0.02 0.96
C ALA A 98 -13.83 0.82 1.15
N PRO A 99 -12.68 0.28 0.78
CA PRO A 99 -11.43 1.00 0.91
C PRO A 99 -11.38 2.17 -0.08
N TYR A 100 -10.62 3.20 0.27
CA TYR A 100 -10.38 4.36 -0.57
C TYR A 100 -8.94 4.37 -1.08
N ILE A 101 -8.73 5.02 -2.22
CA ILE A 101 -7.41 5.52 -2.62
C ILE A 101 -7.47 7.04 -2.62
N ALA A 102 -6.48 7.69 -2.02
CA ALA A 102 -6.41 9.15 -1.93
C ALA A 102 -5.03 9.63 -2.39
N GLN A 103 -4.99 10.71 -3.17
CA GLN A 103 -3.76 11.39 -3.56
C GLN A 103 -3.42 12.45 -2.52
N VAL A 104 -2.22 12.34 -1.94
CA VAL A 104 -1.77 13.20 -0.84
C VAL A 104 -0.70 14.15 -1.36
N LYS A 105 -0.85 15.44 -1.09
CA LYS A 105 0.09 16.48 -1.50
C LYS A 105 1.07 16.77 -0.37
N GLU A 106 2.36 16.84 -0.70
CA GLU A 106 3.42 17.24 0.22
C GLU A 106 3.11 18.60 0.87
N GLY A 107 3.38 18.72 2.17
CA GLY A 107 3.16 19.94 2.95
C GLY A 107 1.69 20.33 3.14
N SER A 108 0.73 19.48 2.73
CA SER A 108 -0.68 19.72 3.00
C SER A 108 -1.05 19.30 4.43
N ARG A 109 -2.03 19.98 5.03
CA ARG A 109 -2.59 19.58 6.34
C ARG A 109 -3.12 18.14 6.36
N ALA A 110 -3.54 17.63 5.20
CA ALA A 110 -3.97 16.26 5.04
C ALA A 110 -2.79 15.29 5.19
N ALA A 111 -1.62 15.64 4.67
CA ALA A 111 -0.42 14.82 4.78
C ALA A 111 0.00 14.67 6.24
N ASP A 112 0.11 15.79 6.96
CA ASP A 112 0.48 15.80 8.38
C ASP A 112 -0.48 14.92 9.19
N TRP A 113 -1.78 15.16 9.05
CA TRP A 113 -2.81 14.41 9.76
C TRP A 113 -2.80 12.92 9.40
N LEU A 114 -2.70 12.57 8.11
CA LEU A 114 -2.68 11.16 7.69
C LEU A 114 -1.42 10.45 8.18
N ILE A 115 -0.26 11.12 8.22
CA ILE A 115 0.97 10.53 8.76
C ILE A 115 0.80 10.23 10.25
N GLU A 116 0.36 11.21 11.02
CA GLU A 116 0.20 11.08 12.47
C GLU A 116 -0.86 10.04 12.84
N GLU A 117 -1.99 10.02 12.13
CA GLU A 117 -3.14 9.21 12.51
C GLU A 117 -3.15 7.82 11.88
N SER A 118 -2.52 7.62 10.71
CA SER A 118 -2.56 6.31 10.04
C SER A 118 -1.41 5.39 10.45
N TRP A 119 -0.25 5.96 10.81
CA TRP A 119 0.96 5.17 10.99
C TRP A 119 0.85 4.25 12.21
N GLY A 120 1.13 2.96 12.00
CA GLY A 120 0.97 1.92 13.04
C GLY A 120 -0.48 1.55 13.38
N GLN A 121 -1.50 2.27 12.89
CA GLN A 121 -2.90 2.04 13.27
C GLN A 121 -3.61 0.93 12.45
N GLY A 122 -2.93 0.38 11.45
CA GLY A 122 -3.42 -0.79 10.72
C GLY A 122 -4.52 -0.52 9.70
N TRP A 123 -4.72 0.73 9.28
CA TRP A 123 -5.76 1.11 8.31
C TRP A 123 -5.26 1.88 7.08
N GLY A 124 -3.94 2.09 6.94
CA GLY A 124 -3.37 2.84 5.83
C GLY A 124 -2.12 2.18 5.22
N VAL A 125 -2.07 2.10 3.90
CA VAL A 125 -0.87 1.69 3.14
C VAL A 125 -0.52 2.80 2.16
N TRP A 126 0.67 3.36 2.31
CA TRP A 126 1.18 4.41 1.44
C TRP A 126 1.77 3.81 0.17
N LEU A 127 1.75 4.56 -0.93
CA LEU A 127 2.37 4.16 -2.18
C LEU A 127 2.87 5.36 -2.97
N ARG A 128 3.86 5.10 -3.82
CA ARG A 128 4.41 6.07 -4.77
C ARG A 128 4.31 5.54 -6.19
N GLY A 129 3.91 6.39 -7.13
CA GLY A 129 3.86 6.04 -8.54
C GLY A 129 3.62 7.24 -9.45
N ALA A 130 3.85 7.05 -10.74
CA ALA A 130 3.70 8.08 -11.77
C ALA A 130 2.28 8.12 -12.38
N ARG A 131 1.42 7.14 -12.06
CA ARG A 131 0.06 7.03 -12.57
C ARG A 131 -0.91 8.00 -11.87
N SER A 132 -1.96 8.39 -12.58
CA SER A 132 -3.08 9.15 -12.02
C SER A 132 -3.90 8.33 -11.02
N LEU A 133 -4.69 9.03 -10.19
CA LEU A 133 -5.58 8.41 -9.21
C LEU A 133 -6.56 7.41 -9.86
N ASP A 134 -7.14 7.75 -11.02
CA ASP A 134 -8.04 6.87 -11.77
C ASP A 134 -7.35 5.64 -12.34
N GLU A 135 -6.12 5.78 -12.84
CA GLU A 135 -5.34 4.66 -13.35
C GLU A 135 -4.93 3.69 -12.24
N LEU A 136 -4.50 4.21 -11.10
CA LEU A 136 -4.20 3.41 -9.91
C LEU A 136 -5.45 2.67 -9.42
N ARG A 137 -6.59 3.35 -9.34
CA ARG A 137 -7.86 2.71 -9.01
C ARG A 137 -8.20 1.57 -9.97
N LYS A 138 -8.08 1.78 -11.28
CA LYS A 138 -8.31 0.73 -12.30
C LYS A 138 -7.34 -0.44 -12.14
N HIS A 139 -6.08 -0.16 -11.80
CA HIS A 139 -5.07 -1.18 -11.52
C HIS A 139 -5.46 -2.05 -10.34
N PHE A 140 -5.70 -1.45 -9.18
CA PHE A 140 -6.02 -2.14 -7.94
C PHE A 140 -7.30 -2.97 -8.00
N ARG A 141 -8.30 -2.54 -8.77
CA ARG A 141 -9.55 -3.30 -8.98
C ARG A 141 -9.36 -4.66 -9.64
N LYS A 142 -8.22 -4.93 -10.28
CA LYS A 142 -7.90 -6.23 -10.85
C LYS A 142 -7.48 -7.26 -9.79
N PHE A 143 -7.11 -6.81 -8.60
CA PHE A 143 -6.48 -7.62 -7.56
C PHE A 143 -7.33 -7.69 -6.29
N THR A 144 -8.65 -7.53 -6.37
CA THR A 144 -9.50 -7.53 -5.16
C THR A 144 -9.69 -8.92 -4.55
N GLN A 145 -9.31 -9.98 -5.26
CA GLN A 145 -9.43 -11.35 -4.80
C GLN A 145 -8.16 -12.15 -5.11
N LEU A 146 -7.85 -13.11 -4.24
CA LEU A 146 -6.82 -14.12 -4.45
C LEU A 146 -7.47 -15.50 -4.43
N TYR A 147 -6.98 -16.37 -5.30
CA TYR A 147 -7.39 -17.78 -5.34
C TYR A 147 -6.41 -18.63 -4.55
N ASN A 148 -6.91 -19.43 -3.61
CA ASN A 148 -6.12 -20.43 -2.90
C ASN A 148 -6.36 -21.81 -3.54
N PRO A 149 -5.38 -22.39 -4.26
CA PRO A 149 -5.54 -23.68 -4.90
C PRO A 149 -5.60 -24.85 -3.90
N THR A 150 -5.06 -24.69 -2.69
CA THR A 150 -5.09 -25.73 -1.64
C THR A 150 -6.48 -25.88 -1.04
N GLU A 151 -7.19 -24.76 -0.89
CA GLU A 151 -8.54 -24.72 -0.31
C GLU A 151 -9.65 -24.65 -1.38
N ASP A 152 -9.29 -24.62 -2.67
CA ASP A 152 -10.22 -24.45 -3.81
C ASP A 152 -11.20 -23.28 -3.60
N ARG A 153 -10.68 -22.13 -3.13
CA ARG A 153 -11.51 -21.01 -2.70
C ARG A 153 -10.91 -19.65 -3.01
N TRP A 154 -11.79 -18.70 -3.33
CA TRP A 154 -11.47 -17.27 -3.45
C TRP A 154 -11.56 -16.53 -2.11
N PHE A 155 -10.59 -15.67 -1.87
CA PHE A 155 -10.48 -14.80 -0.70
C PHE A 155 -10.45 -13.34 -1.11
N LEU A 156 -11.01 -12.46 -0.29
CA LEU A 156 -10.84 -11.02 -0.46
C LEU A 156 -9.38 -10.65 -0.21
N PHE A 157 -8.72 -10.06 -1.21
CA PHE A 157 -7.34 -9.61 -1.07
C PHE A 157 -7.31 -8.18 -0.54
N ARG A 158 -7.18 -8.06 0.78
CA ARG A 158 -7.17 -6.78 1.50
C ARG A 158 -5.80 -6.09 1.40
N PHE A 159 -5.26 -5.89 0.20
CA PHE A 159 -3.93 -5.28 0.00
C PHE A 159 -3.80 -3.86 0.58
N TYR A 160 -4.91 -3.19 0.84
CA TYR A 160 -4.99 -1.90 1.54
C TYR A 160 -4.82 -2.00 3.07
N ALA A 161 -4.73 -3.22 3.62
CA ALA A 161 -4.41 -3.44 5.02
C ALA A 161 -2.88 -3.66 5.19
N PRO A 162 -2.22 -2.95 6.12
CA PRO A 162 -0.77 -3.11 6.42
C PRO A 162 -0.33 -4.55 6.64
N GLU A 163 -1.16 -5.35 7.33
CA GLU A 163 -0.85 -6.75 7.60
C GLU A 163 -0.80 -7.60 6.34
N THR A 164 -1.76 -7.41 5.43
CA THR A 164 -1.80 -8.12 4.16
C THR A 164 -0.69 -7.63 3.24
N MET A 165 -0.48 -6.31 3.15
CA MET A 165 0.60 -5.71 2.37
C MET A 165 1.96 -6.30 2.77
N ARG A 166 2.30 -6.34 4.06
CA ARG A 166 3.62 -6.84 4.52
C ARG A 166 3.80 -8.36 4.45
N ARG A 167 2.73 -9.16 4.52
CA ARG A 167 2.83 -10.63 4.61
C ARG A 167 2.52 -11.34 3.29
N ILE A 168 1.51 -10.86 2.57
CA ILE A 168 0.97 -11.55 1.40
C ILE A 168 1.63 -11.03 0.14
N VAL A 169 1.77 -9.70 -0.03
CA VAL A 169 2.32 -9.13 -1.27
C VAL A 169 3.74 -9.67 -1.55
N PRO A 170 4.72 -9.64 -0.62
CA PRO A 170 6.06 -10.20 -0.85
C PRO A 170 6.10 -11.72 -1.05
N ALA A 171 5.03 -12.41 -0.68
CA ALA A 171 4.90 -13.87 -0.81
C ALA A 171 4.12 -14.27 -2.08
N LEU A 172 3.63 -13.32 -2.88
CA LEU A 172 2.97 -13.62 -4.14
C LEU A 172 3.94 -14.33 -5.09
N PRO A 173 3.43 -15.25 -5.93
CA PRO A 173 4.22 -15.81 -7.03
C PRO A 173 4.87 -14.70 -7.86
N PRO A 174 6.10 -14.87 -8.39
CA PRO A 174 6.83 -13.79 -9.06
C PRO A 174 6.05 -13.07 -10.17
N ARG A 175 5.23 -13.82 -10.92
CA ARG A 175 4.34 -13.26 -11.96
C ARG A 175 3.28 -12.34 -11.37
N ASP A 176 2.61 -12.77 -10.30
CA ASP A 176 1.53 -12.02 -9.67
C ASP A 176 2.08 -10.81 -8.92
N PHE A 177 3.25 -10.96 -8.29
CA PHE A 177 3.99 -9.85 -7.70
C PHE A 177 4.30 -8.78 -8.75
N ALA A 178 4.93 -9.17 -9.87
CA ALA A 178 5.28 -8.24 -10.95
C ALA A 178 4.03 -7.57 -11.55
N ALA A 179 2.92 -8.29 -11.69
CA ALA A 179 1.66 -7.73 -12.15
C ALA A 179 1.06 -6.73 -11.13
N PHE A 180 1.12 -7.05 -9.84
CA PHE A 180 0.58 -6.20 -8.76
C PHE A 180 1.41 -4.92 -8.55
N THR A 181 2.73 -4.99 -8.70
CA THR A 181 3.64 -3.85 -8.52
C THR A 181 3.90 -3.06 -9.81
N GLN A 182 3.28 -3.44 -10.93
CA GLN A 182 3.49 -2.80 -12.22
C GLN A 182 3.22 -1.28 -12.18
N ASP A 183 4.23 -0.51 -12.58
CA ASP A 183 4.25 0.97 -12.61
C ASP A 183 3.97 1.62 -11.24
N ILE A 184 4.28 0.91 -10.16
CA ILE A 184 4.26 1.42 -8.79
C ILE A 184 5.70 1.36 -8.27
N ALA A 185 6.22 2.53 -7.92
CA ALA A 185 7.62 2.68 -7.51
C ALA A 185 7.87 2.02 -6.15
N ALA A 186 6.93 2.17 -5.22
CA ALA A 186 7.02 1.58 -3.89
C ALA A 186 5.64 1.50 -3.22
N TYR A 187 5.47 0.46 -2.40
CA TYR A 187 4.50 0.46 -1.30
C TYR A 187 5.23 0.67 0.02
N ILE A 188 4.64 1.44 0.92
CA ILE A 188 5.24 1.83 2.18
C ILE A 188 4.22 1.58 3.30
N THR A 189 4.57 0.73 4.25
CA THR A 189 3.69 0.34 5.35
C THR A 189 4.48 0.20 6.66
N PRO A 190 3.89 0.46 7.83
CA PRO A 190 4.54 0.17 9.10
C PRO A 190 4.81 -1.33 9.27
N ASP A 191 5.90 -1.64 9.98
CA ASP A 191 6.12 -2.97 10.54
C ASP A 191 5.16 -3.24 11.74
N PRO A 192 5.16 -4.44 12.34
CA PRO A 192 4.26 -4.74 13.45
C PRO A 192 4.37 -3.85 14.68
N SER A 193 5.54 -3.29 14.99
CA SER A 193 5.69 -2.37 16.12
C SER A 193 5.36 -0.91 15.75
N GLY A 194 5.36 -0.57 14.45
CA GLY A 194 5.20 0.81 13.99
C GLY A 194 6.50 1.61 14.01
N GLU A 195 7.59 1.03 14.55
CA GLU A 195 8.90 1.68 14.70
C GLU A 195 9.75 1.63 13.42
N ALA A 196 9.27 0.94 12.39
CA ALA A 196 9.95 0.86 11.11
C ALA A 196 8.97 0.94 9.94
N ALA A 197 9.43 1.50 8.83
CA ALA A 197 8.77 1.38 7.54
C ALA A 197 9.27 0.13 6.80
N LEU A 198 8.35 -0.58 6.17
CA LEU A 198 8.63 -1.64 5.20
C LEU A 198 8.32 -1.08 3.82
N VAL A 199 9.32 -1.14 2.94
CA VAL A 199 9.23 -0.74 1.53
C VAL A 199 9.19 -1.98 0.67
N ILE A 200 8.16 -2.12 -0.15
CA ILE A 200 7.88 -3.26 -1.03
C ILE A 200 7.78 -2.81 -2.48
#